data_AF-A0A962GHL8-F1
#
_entry.id   AF-A0A962GHL8-F1
#
_cell.length_a   1.000
_cell.length_b   1.000
_cell.length_c   1.000
_cell.angle_alpha   90.00
_cell.angle_beta   90.00
_cell.angle_gamma   90.00
#
_symmetry.space_group_name_H-M   'P 1'
#
loop_
_entity.id
_entity.type
_entity.pdbx_description
1 polymer ?
#
loop_
_entity_poly.entity_id
_entity_poly.type
_entity_poly.pdbx_seq_one_letter_code
_entity_poly.pdbx_strand_id
1 'polypeptide(L)'
;MEVKIKNMSFPNQDVNWIKTLDYLKEHRLVNLKTLAPVEFSAVIDTAYPYEWSYWNEITEFDLLIVHKGLHDRIDDRYLKCINEDHEYIYGNAVFMVYLRKNLNVSNLKGHDSHFSLSAILNSLKNLIHSFKQYKVNSSKKNILLVTANHCGNVGDDAITMASKDLLESIYPDANIVVDKGPCSKKLLAKVDLVVLGGGGIFYDSCFYNAQNYCQYLLYAKSYGIRCVAIGVGAQGIMTQFGKELFKQALNCCEFIAVRDQVSFEILKNRVATKTEVVLNRDVVFSFVGEESDIEIKKSDKPLLLFSLLDASHMRSEIVKEGYRSSQYECLELLNEKFNLKCFAQSEDDLPFYEKIREDFGVDIIRVDYEHARTAVSLYKQADLVMTSRLHGFIFAALAQVPVLSVSFDSPRTKLGGLIRNYLPSALKGILPLNDYSLETLNEKLKIFEANRDDLIVDKTELNDCKNLVLDLKNIFKEKIANL
;
A
#
# COMPACT_ATOMS: atom_id res chain seq x y z
N MET A 1 24.76 10.39 -6.15
CA MET A 1 24.20 10.62 -4.81
C MET A 1 22.85 9.92 -4.75
N GLU A 2 22.60 9.07 -3.75
CA GLU A 2 21.25 8.54 -3.54
C GLU A 2 20.33 9.66 -3.07
N VAL A 3 19.15 9.76 -3.68
CA VAL A 3 18.15 10.80 -3.37
C VAL A 3 17.54 10.52 -1.97
N LYS A 4 17.46 11.53 -1.10
CA LYS A 4 16.87 11.40 0.25
C LYS A 4 15.38 11.11 0.21
N ILE A 5 14.63 11.86 -0.61
CA ILE A 5 13.18 11.69 -0.87
C ILE A 5 12.88 12.12 -2.30
N LYS A 6 11.95 11.45 -2.98
CA LYS A 6 11.48 11.83 -4.33
C LYS A 6 10.25 12.74 -4.24
N ASN A 7 10.18 13.77 -5.09
CA ASN A 7 9.00 14.64 -5.28
C ASN A 7 8.46 15.33 -4.00
N MET A 8 9.31 15.60 -3.00
CA MET A 8 8.92 16.36 -1.82
C MET A 8 8.97 17.87 -2.10
N SER A 9 7.93 18.60 -1.72
CA SER A 9 7.84 20.05 -1.93
C SER A 9 7.64 20.78 -0.61
N PHE A 10 8.37 21.89 -0.42
CA PHE A 10 8.15 22.79 0.70
C PHE A 10 6.90 23.67 0.46
N PRO A 11 6.04 23.92 1.47
CA PRO A 11 4.86 24.78 1.38
C PRO A 11 5.18 26.28 1.17
N ASN A 12 5.69 26.65 -0.01
CA ASN A 12 6.11 28.01 -0.34
C ASN A 12 4.97 29.05 -0.43
N GLN A 13 3.73 28.65 -0.19
CA GLN A 13 2.57 29.55 -0.15
C GLN A 13 2.05 29.78 1.28
N ASP A 14 2.52 29.01 2.27
CA ASP A 14 2.09 29.17 3.66
C ASP A 14 3.03 30.09 4.44
N VAL A 15 2.47 31.20 4.94
CA VAL A 15 3.22 32.24 5.66
C VAL A 15 3.92 31.72 6.92
N ASN A 16 3.36 30.73 7.63
CA ASN A 16 3.96 30.21 8.86
C ASN A 16 5.15 29.31 8.54
N TRP A 17 5.08 28.54 7.47
CA TRP A 17 6.21 27.72 6.99
C TRP A 17 7.37 28.60 6.55
N ILE A 18 7.09 29.63 5.72
CA ILE A 18 8.09 30.58 5.24
C ILE A 18 8.75 31.31 6.41
N LYS A 19 7.97 31.91 7.31
CA LYS A 19 8.51 32.63 8.48
C LYS A 19 9.38 31.75 9.37
N THR A 20 9.03 30.47 9.50
CA THR A 20 9.86 29.51 10.25
C THR A 20 11.19 29.29 9.55
N LEU A 21 11.17 29.04 8.24
CA LEU A 21 12.40 28.85 7.46
C LEU A 21 13.29 30.11 7.45
N ASP A 22 12.69 31.29 7.30
CA ASP A 22 13.40 32.57 7.31
C ASP A 22 14.06 32.82 8.66
N TYR A 23 13.34 32.59 9.76
CA TYR A 23 13.91 32.66 11.11
C TYR A 23 15.14 31.73 11.26
N LEU A 24 15.08 30.50 10.77
CA LEU A 24 16.20 29.57 10.82
C LEU A 24 17.39 30.04 9.97
N LYS A 25 17.15 30.67 8.82
CA LYS A 25 18.21 31.21 7.94
C LYS A 25 18.88 32.43 8.56
N GLU A 26 18.09 33.38 9.05
CA GLU A 26 18.58 34.61 9.70
C GLU A 26 19.51 34.29 10.87
N HIS A 27 19.18 33.25 11.64
CA HIS A 27 19.95 32.81 12.80
C HIS A 27 20.95 31.69 12.50
N ARG A 28 21.18 31.34 11.22
CA ARG A 28 22.17 30.34 10.76
C ARG A 28 21.97 28.93 11.36
N LEU A 29 20.72 28.53 11.60
CA LEU A 29 20.36 27.25 12.22
C LEU A 29 20.12 26.13 11.20
N VAL A 30 20.03 26.43 9.91
CA VAL A 30 19.69 25.47 8.84
C VAL A 30 20.71 24.34 8.63
N ASN A 31 21.90 24.43 9.22
CA ASN A 31 22.93 23.37 9.12
C ASN A 31 22.90 22.41 10.33
N LEU A 32 22.08 22.69 11.33
CA LEU A 32 21.95 21.85 12.52
C LEU A 32 21.15 20.58 12.21
N LYS A 33 21.50 19.46 12.86
CA LYS A 33 20.73 18.22 12.71
C LYS A 33 19.34 18.43 13.29
N THR A 34 18.33 18.39 12.44
CA THR A 34 17.00 18.90 12.74
C THR A 34 15.96 17.78 12.67
N LEU A 35 15.11 17.66 13.69
CA LEU A 35 13.88 16.86 13.61
C LEU A 35 12.70 17.78 13.22
N ALA A 36 12.01 17.48 12.13
CA ALA A 36 11.00 18.38 11.56
C ALA A 36 9.93 17.61 10.75
N PRO A 37 8.83 18.27 10.33
CA PRO A 37 7.99 17.74 9.28
C PRO A 37 8.81 17.43 8.02
N VAL A 38 8.41 16.39 7.28
CA VAL A 38 9.18 15.89 6.14
C VAL A 38 9.41 16.95 5.07
N GLU A 39 8.50 17.90 4.92
CA GLU A 39 8.56 19.00 3.97
C GLU A 39 9.81 19.87 4.15
N PHE A 40 10.33 20.01 5.39
CA PHE A 40 11.59 20.74 5.63
C PHE A 40 12.79 20.04 4.98
N SER A 41 12.75 18.72 4.75
CA SER A 41 13.83 18.00 4.04
C SER A 41 13.99 18.42 2.57
N ALA A 42 13.00 19.12 2.00
CA ALA A 42 13.09 19.69 0.66
C ALA A 42 13.96 20.97 0.60
N VAL A 43 14.20 21.62 1.75
CA VAL A 43 14.90 22.92 1.85
C VAL A 43 16.03 22.94 2.88
N ILE A 44 16.08 21.97 3.79
CA ILE A 44 17.10 21.79 4.82
C ILE A 44 17.66 20.38 4.71
N ASP A 45 18.91 20.26 4.29
CA ASP A 45 19.57 18.97 4.08
C ASP A 45 19.72 18.14 5.37
N THR A 46 19.84 18.79 6.51
CA THR A 46 20.00 18.15 7.81
C THR A 46 18.68 17.91 8.52
N ALA A 47 17.54 18.09 7.83
CA ALA A 47 16.21 17.83 8.38
C ALA A 47 15.79 16.37 8.19
N TYR A 48 15.34 15.76 9.28
CA TYR A 48 14.86 14.39 9.36
C TYR A 48 13.37 14.37 9.75
N PRO A 49 12.57 13.46 9.16
CA PRO A 49 11.15 13.32 9.47
C PRO A 49 10.91 12.91 10.93
N TYR A 50 9.73 13.23 11.45
CA TYR A 50 9.34 12.89 12.83
C TYR A 50 9.47 11.42 13.19
N GLU A 51 9.33 10.50 12.25
CA GLU A 51 9.47 9.06 12.50
C GLU A 51 10.84 8.70 13.11
N TRP A 52 11.90 9.50 12.87
CA TRP A 52 13.22 9.27 13.45
C TRP A 52 13.25 9.36 14.98
N SER A 53 12.27 10.03 15.59
CA SER A 53 12.15 10.07 17.06
C SER A 53 11.89 8.69 17.72
N TYR A 54 11.49 7.66 16.95
CA TYR A 54 11.21 6.33 17.50
C TYR A 54 12.48 5.47 17.71
N TRP A 55 13.60 5.82 17.08
CA TRP A 55 14.84 5.03 17.14
C TRP A 55 16.12 5.86 17.35
N ASN A 56 16.00 7.17 17.48
CA ASN A 56 17.08 8.06 17.88
C ASN A 56 16.82 8.62 19.28
N GLU A 57 17.86 9.14 19.92
CA GLU A 57 17.73 9.91 21.15
C GLU A 57 17.47 11.39 20.86
N ILE A 58 16.72 12.08 21.74
CA ILE A 58 16.38 13.50 21.52
C ILE A 58 17.63 14.38 21.41
N THR A 59 18.68 14.02 22.14
CA THR A 59 19.98 14.69 22.15
C THR A 59 20.79 14.50 20.86
N GLU A 60 20.37 13.61 19.95
CA GLU A 60 20.97 13.51 18.62
C GLU A 60 20.53 14.62 17.66
N PHE A 61 19.45 15.35 18.00
CA PHE A 61 18.94 16.46 17.22
C PHE A 61 19.26 17.76 17.93
N ASP A 62 19.95 18.65 17.24
CA ASP A 62 20.32 19.97 17.72
C ASP A 62 19.12 20.92 17.70
N LEU A 63 18.23 20.74 16.72
CA LEU A 63 17.05 21.57 16.50
C LEU A 63 15.80 20.71 16.35
N LEU A 64 14.70 21.13 16.97
CA LEU A 64 13.39 20.48 16.86
C LEU A 64 12.37 21.48 16.35
N ILE A 65 11.75 21.21 15.20
CA ILE A 65 10.64 22.00 14.64
C ILE A 65 9.36 21.21 14.85
N VAL A 66 8.56 21.60 15.85
CA VAL A 66 7.33 20.91 16.25
C VAL A 66 6.13 21.61 15.63
N HIS A 67 5.42 20.92 14.73
CA HIS A 67 4.18 21.36 14.12
C HIS A 67 3.01 21.04 15.05
N LYS A 68 2.28 22.07 15.51
CA LYS A 68 1.19 21.95 16.49
C LYS A 68 0.08 20.99 16.07
N GLY A 69 -0.17 20.83 14.76
CA GLY A 69 -1.15 19.85 14.23
C GLY A 69 -0.59 18.46 13.87
N LEU A 70 0.73 18.23 13.92
CA LEU A 70 1.37 16.96 13.51
C LEU A 70 2.25 16.36 14.62
N HIS A 71 2.25 16.97 15.80
CA HIS A 71 3.06 16.55 16.94
C HIS A 71 2.77 15.11 17.38
N ASP A 72 1.56 14.59 17.13
CA ASP A 72 1.19 13.19 17.36
C ASP A 72 2.10 12.20 16.63
N ARG A 73 2.81 12.64 15.58
CA ARG A 73 3.77 11.82 14.84
C ARG A 73 5.11 11.66 15.54
N ILE A 74 5.41 12.48 16.55
CA ILE A 74 6.64 12.40 17.34
C ILE A 74 6.44 11.36 18.45
N ASP A 75 7.50 10.66 18.83
CA ASP A 75 7.52 9.76 19.98
C ASP A 75 7.13 10.52 21.27
N ASP A 76 6.23 9.95 22.07
CA ASP A 76 5.74 10.58 23.30
C ASP A 76 6.87 10.84 24.31
N ARG A 77 7.96 10.07 24.27
CA ARG A 77 9.16 10.27 25.11
C ARG A 77 9.79 11.63 24.82
N TYR A 78 9.96 11.98 23.54
CA TYR A 78 10.51 13.27 23.11
C TYR A 78 9.65 14.43 23.60
N LEU A 79 8.33 14.35 23.41
CA LEU A 79 7.41 15.41 23.80
C LEU A 79 7.42 15.66 25.32
N LYS A 80 7.64 14.62 26.13
CA LYS A 80 7.69 14.73 27.60
C LYS A 80 8.98 15.37 28.12
N CYS A 81 10.12 15.09 27.49
CA CYS A 81 11.44 15.56 27.96
C CYS A 81 12.04 16.71 27.15
N ILE A 82 11.36 17.27 26.15
CA ILE A 82 11.92 18.32 25.28
C ILE A 82 12.53 19.50 26.05
N ASN A 83 11.91 19.91 27.16
CA ASN A 83 12.40 21.03 27.97
C ASN A 83 13.57 20.67 28.89
N GLU A 84 13.97 19.40 28.96
CA GLU A 84 15.14 18.95 29.74
C GLU A 84 16.43 19.32 28.99
N ASP A 85 16.51 18.99 27.70
CA ASP A 85 17.70 19.18 26.87
C ASP A 85 17.62 20.34 25.87
N HIS A 86 16.40 20.81 25.54
CA HIS A 86 16.18 21.88 24.57
C HIS A 86 15.47 23.08 25.20
N GLU A 87 15.75 24.25 24.64
CA GLU A 87 15.11 25.52 24.99
C GLU A 87 14.27 26.03 23.81
N TYR A 88 13.12 26.60 24.12
CA TYR A 88 12.25 27.22 23.12
C TYR A 88 12.85 28.54 22.63
N ILE A 89 12.96 28.72 21.31
CA ILE A 89 13.58 29.91 20.70
C ILE A 89 12.65 30.69 19.75
N TYR A 90 11.64 30.03 19.18
CA TYR A 90 10.74 30.63 18.21
C TYR A 90 9.40 29.89 18.12
N GLY A 91 8.34 30.59 17.77
CA GLY A 91 7.06 29.98 17.44
C GLY A 91 6.16 30.90 16.63
N ASN A 92 5.14 30.31 16.01
CA ASN A 92 4.07 31.01 15.31
C ASN A 92 2.76 30.21 15.44
N ALA A 93 1.75 30.50 14.63
CA ALA A 93 0.46 29.82 14.70
C ALA A 93 0.56 28.30 14.46
N VAL A 94 1.58 27.83 13.73
CA VAL A 94 1.75 26.44 13.31
C VAL A 94 2.90 25.74 14.03
N PHE A 95 3.99 26.46 14.30
CA PHE A 95 5.26 25.87 14.74
C PHE A 95 5.70 26.32 16.12
N MET A 96 6.47 25.45 16.77
CA MET A 96 7.33 25.76 17.91
C MET A 96 8.72 25.20 17.58
N VAL A 97 9.76 25.97 17.84
CA VAL A 97 11.14 25.62 17.52
C VAL A 97 11.95 25.59 18.80
N TYR A 98 12.67 24.49 19.00
CA TYR A 98 13.50 24.26 20.17
C TYR A 98 14.95 24.01 19.73
N LEU A 99 15.89 24.58 20.47
CA LEU A 99 17.34 24.44 20.27
C LEU A 99 17.96 23.72 21.46
N ARG A 100 18.92 22.84 21.21
CA ARG A 100 19.63 22.14 22.28
C ARG A 100 20.39 23.13 23.17
N LYS A 101 20.19 23.08 24.49
CA LYS A 101 20.68 24.06 25.47
C LYS A 101 22.20 24.26 25.49
N ASN A 102 22.97 23.25 25.08
CA ASN A 102 24.44 23.34 25.04
C ASN A 102 24.96 24.08 23.78
N LEU A 103 24.11 24.34 22.79
CA LEU A 103 24.39 25.18 21.64
C LEU A 103 24.10 26.62 22.08
N ASN A 104 25.06 27.18 22.79
CA ASN A 104 24.98 28.49 23.45
C ASN A 104 24.84 29.60 22.39
N VAL A 105 23.61 29.94 21.98
CA VAL A 105 23.34 31.04 21.06
C VAL A 105 22.62 32.15 21.82
N SER A 106 23.40 33.13 22.28
CA SER A 106 22.88 34.30 22.98
C SER A 106 21.89 35.09 22.10
N ASN A 107 20.77 35.52 22.70
CA ASN A 107 19.76 36.41 22.13
C ASN A 107 18.83 35.85 21.01
N LEU A 108 18.64 34.53 20.92
CA LEU A 108 17.58 33.95 20.08
C LEU A 108 16.21 34.01 20.77
N LYS A 109 15.44 35.09 20.56
CA LYS A 109 14.01 35.13 20.93
C LYS A 109 13.19 35.78 19.82
N GLY A 110 12.37 34.99 19.14
CA GLY A 110 11.36 35.46 18.18
C GLY A 110 9.94 35.50 18.77
N HIS A 111 9.05 36.29 18.15
CA HIS A 111 7.74 36.73 18.67
C HIS A 111 6.72 35.65 19.11
N ASP A 112 5.70 36.15 19.82
CA ASP A 112 4.79 35.56 20.81
C ASP A 112 3.90 34.37 20.42
N SER A 113 4.03 33.31 21.20
CA SER A 113 3.05 32.87 22.22
C SER A 113 3.63 31.60 22.80
N HIS A 114 4.13 31.65 24.04
CA HIS A 114 4.57 30.45 24.75
C HIS A 114 3.32 29.59 25.02
N PHE A 115 2.86 28.86 24.01
CA PHE A 115 1.82 27.86 24.16
C PHE A 115 2.44 26.76 24.99
N SER A 116 2.00 26.62 26.23
CA SER A 116 2.62 25.71 27.18
C SER A 116 2.64 24.30 26.59
N LEU A 117 3.78 23.61 26.65
CA LEU A 117 3.86 22.18 26.35
C LEU A 117 2.84 21.39 27.19
N SER A 118 2.56 21.86 28.41
CA SER A 118 1.48 21.31 29.24
C SER A 118 0.09 21.53 28.64
N ALA A 119 -0.15 22.61 27.89
CA ALA A 119 -1.39 22.84 27.16
C ALA A 119 -1.52 21.93 25.93
N ILE A 120 -0.41 21.58 25.27
CA ILE A 120 -0.38 20.57 24.19
C ILE A 120 -0.62 19.17 24.77
N LEU A 121 0.09 18.80 25.84
CA LEU A 121 -0.11 17.54 26.58
C LEU A 121 -1.52 17.45 27.21
N ASN A 122 -2.12 18.58 27.62
CA ASN A 122 -3.50 18.64 28.09
C ASN A 122 -4.50 18.66 26.93
N SER A 123 -4.16 19.23 25.77
CA SER A 123 -4.96 19.07 24.55
C SER A 123 -4.92 17.64 24.03
N LEU A 124 -3.84 16.89 24.25
CA LEU A 124 -3.77 15.44 24.04
C LEU A 124 -4.76 14.68 24.94
N LYS A 125 -4.91 15.13 26.20
CA LYS A 125 -5.96 14.65 27.11
C LYS A 125 -7.36 15.16 26.76
N ASN A 126 -7.52 16.35 26.18
CA ASN A 126 -8.81 17.04 25.99
C ASN A 126 -9.34 17.08 24.55
N LEU A 127 -8.56 16.69 23.52
CA LEU A 127 -9.08 16.35 22.19
C LEU A 127 -9.79 14.99 22.26
N ILE A 128 -10.75 14.85 23.17
CA ILE A 128 -11.54 13.64 23.37
C ILE A 128 -12.69 13.54 22.36
N HIS A 129 -12.94 14.54 21.51
CA HIS A 129 -14.05 14.47 20.55
C HIS A 129 -13.59 14.69 19.10
N SER A 130 -13.26 13.57 18.45
CA SER A 130 -13.52 13.35 17.03
C SER A 130 -14.19 11.98 16.92
N PHE A 131 -15.43 11.98 16.46
CA PHE A 131 -16.34 10.84 16.34
C PHE A 131 -15.89 9.87 15.24
N LYS A 132 -14.73 9.24 15.37
CA LYS A 132 -14.51 7.93 14.73
C LYS A 132 -14.90 6.90 15.79
N GLN A 133 -16.15 6.41 15.74
CA GLN A 133 -16.54 5.25 16.53
C GLN A 133 -15.74 4.06 16.01
N TYR A 134 -14.61 3.78 16.65
CA TYR A 134 -13.85 2.59 16.37
C TYR A 134 -14.69 1.38 16.79
N LYS A 135 -14.82 0.39 15.90
CA LYS A 135 -15.52 -0.88 16.16
C LYS A 135 -14.72 -1.79 17.09
N VAL A 136 -14.11 -1.24 18.13
CA VAL A 136 -13.33 -1.96 19.15
C VAL A 136 -14.31 -2.56 20.17
N ASN A 137 -14.04 -3.78 20.60
CA ASN A 137 -14.85 -4.49 21.58
C ASN A 137 -14.07 -4.63 22.90
N SER A 138 -14.60 -4.11 23.99
CA SER A 138 -13.96 -4.15 25.32
C SER A 138 -13.93 -5.55 25.96
N SER A 139 -14.77 -6.47 25.49
CA SER A 139 -14.88 -7.85 26.01
C SER A 139 -14.07 -8.88 25.22
N LYS A 140 -13.45 -8.46 24.11
CA LYS A 140 -12.68 -9.32 23.22
C LYS A 140 -11.29 -8.76 22.98
N LYS A 141 -10.39 -9.63 22.54
CA LYS A 141 -9.12 -9.20 21.96
C LYS A 141 -9.37 -8.51 20.63
N ASN A 142 -8.68 -7.41 20.38
CA ASN A 142 -8.87 -6.59 19.18
C ASN A 142 -7.63 -6.70 18.28
N ILE A 143 -7.82 -7.13 17.04
CA ILE A 143 -6.77 -7.17 16.02
C ILE A 143 -7.02 -6.04 15.03
N LEU A 144 -6.05 -5.16 14.86
CA LEU A 144 -6.10 -4.08 13.88
C LEU A 144 -5.53 -4.55 12.54
N LEU A 145 -6.39 -4.75 11.56
CA LEU A 145 -6.02 -5.06 10.19
C LEU A 145 -5.91 -3.76 9.38
N VAL A 146 -4.70 -3.44 8.93
CA VAL A 146 -4.41 -2.22 8.16
C VAL A 146 -4.21 -2.56 6.69
N THR A 147 -5.07 -2.04 5.83
CA THR A 147 -5.04 -2.30 4.37
C THR A 147 -5.39 -1.05 3.57
N ALA A 148 -5.35 -1.14 2.24
CA ALA A 148 -5.83 -0.12 1.31
C ALA A 148 -7.34 -0.28 0.99
N ASN A 149 -8.16 -0.66 1.97
CA ASN A 149 -9.59 -0.90 1.80
C ASN A 149 -10.38 0.37 1.40
N HIS A 150 -11.34 0.24 0.49
CA HIS A 150 -12.14 1.32 -0.08
C HIS A 150 -11.28 2.47 -0.63
N CYS A 151 -10.26 2.11 -1.43
CA CYS A 151 -9.39 3.04 -2.14
C CYS A 151 -9.59 2.98 -3.65
N GLY A 152 -10.76 2.53 -4.11
CA GLY A 152 -11.09 2.54 -5.53
C GLY A 152 -10.57 1.34 -6.32
N ASN A 153 -10.26 0.21 -5.66
CA ASN A 153 -9.64 -0.96 -6.29
C ASN A 153 -10.15 -2.29 -5.69
N VAL A 154 -10.93 -3.04 -6.47
CA VAL A 154 -11.53 -4.33 -6.08
C VAL A 154 -10.48 -5.34 -5.59
N GLY A 155 -9.27 -5.28 -6.13
CA GLY A 155 -8.17 -6.15 -5.69
C GLY A 155 -7.66 -5.85 -4.28
N ASP A 156 -7.62 -4.58 -3.88
CA ASP A 156 -7.19 -4.19 -2.53
C ASP A 156 -8.27 -4.52 -1.48
N ASP A 157 -9.54 -4.47 -1.87
CA ASP A 157 -10.66 -4.92 -1.04
C ASP A 157 -10.67 -6.44 -0.92
N ALA A 158 -10.35 -7.16 -2.01
CA ALA A 158 -10.16 -8.60 -1.99
C ALA A 158 -9.04 -9.01 -1.01
N ILE A 159 -7.90 -8.31 -1.03
CA ILE A 159 -6.83 -8.50 -0.05
C ILE A 159 -7.35 -8.30 1.39
N THR A 160 -8.15 -7.26 1.60
CA THR A 160 -8.71 -6.94 2.93
C THR A 160 -9.59 -8.06 3.45
N MET A 161 -10.52 -8.54 2.62
CA MET A 161 -11.41 -9.66 2.97
C MET A 161 -10.62 -10.95 3.21
N ALA A 162 -9.59 -11.24 2.39
CA ALA A 162 -8.80 -12.46 2.50
C ALA A 162 -7.98 -12.49 3.79
N SER A 163 -7.31 -11.36 4.08
CA SER A 163 -6.56 -11.17 5.32
C SER A 163 -7.49 -11.26 6.54
N LYS A 164 -8.71 -10.72 6.44
CA LYS A 164 -9.70 -10.82 7.50
C LYS A 164 -10.12 -12.28 7.76
N ASP A 165 -10.47 -13.05 6.72
CA ASP A 165 -10.83 -14.46 6.87
C ASP A 165 -9.70 -15.29 7.47
N LEU A 166 -8.48 -15.04 7.02
CA LEU A 166 -7.30 -15.70 7.55
C LEU A 166 -7.20 -15.45 9.05
N LEU A 167 -7.31 -14.19 9.49
CA LEU A 167 -7.26 -13.82 10.90
C LEU A 167 -8.44 -14.38 11.70
N GLU A 168 -9.67 -14.33 11.20
CA GLU A 168 -10.84 -14.90 11.86
C GLU A 168 -10.70 -16.43 12.02
N SER A 169 -10.09 -17.10 11.05
CA SER A 169 -9.82 -18.53 11.15
C SER A 169 -8.70 -18.90 12.12
N ILE A 170 -7.81 -17.95 12.45
CA ILE A 170 -6.72 -18.14 13.43
C ILE A 170 -7.21 -17.75 14.84
N TYR A 171 -7.95 -16.65 14.96
CA TYR A 171 -8.44 -16.06 16.20
C TYR A 171 -9.97 -15.87 16.15
N PRO A 172 -10.77 -16.95 16.23
CA PRO A 172 -12.22 -16.88 16.05
C PRO A 172 -12.94 -16.02 17.11
N ASP A 173 -12.35 -15.88 18.30
CA ASP A 173 -12.91 -15.08 19.39
C ASP A 173 -12.50 -13.60 19.33
N ALA A 174 -11.52 -13.24 18.50
CA ALA A 174 -11.02 -11.88 18.38
C ALA A 174 -11.99 -11.01 17.56
N ASN A 175 -11.96 -9.71 17.84
CA ASN A 175 -12.62 -8.69 17.05
C ASN A 175 -11.62 -8.10 16.04
N ILE A 176 -11.88 -8.29 14.75
CA ILE A 176 -11.03 -7.74 13.69
C ILE A 176 -11.52 -6.34 13.31
N VAL A 177 -10.69 -5.33 13.56
CA VAL A 177 -10.95 -3.93 13.19
C VAL A 177 -10.15 -3.61 11.94
N VAL A 178 -10.83 -3.25 10.85
CA VAL A 178 -10.17 -2.79 9.63
C VAL A 178 -9.96 -1.28 9.70
N ASP A 179 -8.74 -0.81 9.41
CA ASP A 179 -8.45 0.61 9.27
C ASP A 179 -7.57 0.90 8.04
N LYS A 180 -7.56 2.17 7.65
CA LYS A 180 -6.66 2.72 6.65
C LYS A 180 -6.01 3.99 7.19
N GLY A 181 -4.77 4.24 6.79
CA GLY A 181 -4.01 5.41 7.26
C GLY A 181 -4.74 6.75 7.03
N PRO A 182 -4.43 7.80 7.80
CA PRO A 182 -3.36 7.87 8.80
C PRO A 182 -3.71 7.18 10.13
N CYS A 183 -2.69 6.67 10.81
CA CYS A 183 -2.84 5.93 12.06
C CYS A 183 -3.26 6.83 13.23
N SER A 184 -4.22 6.36 14.05
CA SER A 184 -4.58 7.02 15.31
C SER A 184 -3.93 6.31 16.51
N LYS A 185 -3.09 7.02 17.28
CA LYS A 185 -2.57 6.53 18.58
C LYS A 185 -3.69 6.09 19.54
N LYS A 186 -4.86 6.73 19.48
CA LYS A 186 -6.05 6.36 20.30
C LYS A 186 -6.67 5.03 19.91
N LEU A 187 -6.68 4.72 18.61
CA LEU A 187 -7.11 3.40 18.14
C LEU A 187 -6.10 2.35 18.59
N LEU A 188 -4.81 2.60 18.35
CA LEU A 188 -3.75 1.67 18.73
C LEU A 188 -3.74 1.36 20.22
N ALA A 189 -3.97 2.33 21.10
CA ALA A 189 -4.04 2.09 22.54
C ALA A 189 -5.16 1.13 22.99
N LYS A 190 -6.05 0.69 22.08
CA LYS A 190 -7.18 -0.21 22.36
C LYS A 190 -7.10 -1.53 21.58
N VAL A 191 -5.97 -1.86 20.97
CA VAL A 191 -5.79 -3.11 20.22
C VAL A 191 -4.67 -3.95 20.81
N ASP A 192 -4.74 -5.27 20.58
CA ASP A 192 -3.83 -6.26 21.13
C ASP A 192 -2.79 -6.74 20.09
N LEU A 193 -3.09 -6.59 18.80
CA LEU A 193 -2.22 -6.94 17.68
C LEU A 193 -2.46 -6.02 16.49
N VAL A 194 -1.38 -5.64 15.80
CA VAL A 194 -1.45 -4.93 14.51
C VAL A 194 -1.00 -5.85 13.38
N VAL A 195 -1.80 -5.92 12.31
CA VAL A 195 -1.53 -6.69 11.10
C VAL A 195 -1.56 -5.74 9.92
N LEU A 196 -0.41 -5.52 9.28
CA LEU A 196 -0.39 -4.92 7.94
C LEU A 196 -0.84 -5.98 6.93
N GLY A 197 -2.05 -5.82 6.41
CA GLY A 197 -2.82 -6.84 5.70
C GLY A 197 -2.54 -7.00 4.21
N GLY A 198 -1.39 -6.55 3.73
CA GLY A 198 -0.91 -6.88 2.39
C GLY A 198 -1.13 -5.83 1.31
N GLY A 199 -0.99 -6.27 0.06
CA GLY A 199 -1.07 -5.41 -1.12
C GLY A 199 0.25 -4.72 -1.46
N GLY A 200 0.22 -3.91 -2.51
CA GLY A 200 1.41 -3.25 -3.06
C GLY A 200 1.88 -2.01 -2.30
N ILE A 201 1.82 -2.02 -0.97
CA ILE A 201 1.88 -0.82 -0.11
C ILE A 201 3.29 -0.37 0.29
N PHE A 202 4.33 -1.16 0.01
CA PHE A 202 5.71 -0.83 0.39
C PHE A 202 6.46 -0.15 -0.76
N TYR A 203 6.42 1.17 -0.81
CA TYR A 203 7.12 2.01 -1.79
C TYR A 203 7.40 3.39 -1.21
N ASP A 204 8.36 4.13 -1.78
CA ASP A 204 8.71 5.48 -1.31
C ASP A 204 8.64 6.58 -2.39
N SER A 205 8.02 6.28 -3.54
CA SER A 205 7.70 7.31 -4.54
C SER A 205 6.69 8.34 -4.03
N CYS A 206 5.87 7.98 -3.04
CA CYS A 206 5.09 8.89 -2.21
C CYS A 206 5.47 8.63 -0.75
N PHE A 207 6.31 9.48 -0.19
CA PHE A 207 6.84 9.28 1.16
C PHE A 207 5.75 9.33 2.24
N TYR A 208 4.68 10.12 2.04
CA TYR A 208 3.53 10.13 2.95
C TYR A 208 2.85 8.77 3.05
N ASN A 209 2.74 8.03 1.95
CA ASN A 209 2.19 6.67 1.97
C ASN A 209 3.11 5.72 2.74
N ALA A 210 4.43 5.82 2.54
CA ALA A 210 5.40 5.05 3.32
C ALA A 210 5.25 5.33 4.83
N GLN A 211 5.14 6.60 5.22
CA GLN A 211 4.92 6.99 6.61
C GLN A 211 3.60 6.45 7.15
N ASN A 212 2.48 6.58 6.41
CA ASN A 212 1.16 6.16 6.87
C ASN A 212 1.11 4.68 7.26
N TYR A 213 1.79 3.79 6.53
CA TYR A 213 1.86 2.37 6.88
C TYR A 213 2.91 2.08 7.96
N CYS A 214 4.08 2.72 7.91
CA CYS A 214 5.15 2.51 8.88
C CYS A 214 4.76 2.99 10.29
N GLN A 215 3.93 4.02 10.40
CA GLN A 215 3.48 4.57 11.69
C GLN A 215 2.72 3.56 12.54
N TYR A 216 1.89 2.71 11.95
CA TYR A 216 1.20 1.66 12.69
C TYR A 216 2.20 0.76 13.44
N LEU A 217 3.30 0.38 12.79
CA LEU A 217 4.34 -0.48 13.37
C LEU A 217 5.15 0.24 14.47
N LEU A 218 5.57 1.48 14.18
CA LEU A 218 6.37 2.29 15.11
C LEU A 218 5.57 2.63 16.38
N TYR A 219 4.31 3.03 16.22
CA TYR A 219 3.44 3.39 17.34
C TYR A 219 3.11 2.16 18.16
N ALA A 220 2.72 1.05 17.53
CA ALA A 220 2.42 -0.18 18.24
C ALA A 220 3.61 -0.66 19.08
N LYS A 221 4.85 -0.61 18.55
CA LYS A 221 6.06 -0.88 19.33
C LYS A 221 6.18 0.03 20.56
N SER A 222 5.90 1.33 20.42
CA SER A 222 5.94 2.27 21.56
C SER A 222 4.89 1.98 22.64
N TYR A 223 3.79 1.30 22.28
CA TYR A 223 2.78 0.82 23.23
C TYR A 223 3.02 -0.62 23.71
N GLY A 224 4.10 -1.28 23.27
CA GLY A 224 4.34 -2.70 23.57
C GLY A 224 3.37 -3.65 22.86
N ILE A 225 2.72 -3.20 21.79
CA ILE A 225 1.77 -3.98 20.99
C ILE A 225 2.53 -4.72 19.89
N ARG A 226 2.23 -6.01 19.74
CA ARG A 226 2.87 -6.88 18.76
C ARG A 226 2.39 -6.53 17.35
N CYS A 227 3.27 -6.70 16.37
CA CYS A 227 2.99 -6.38 14.98
C CYS A 227 3.40 -7.48 14.02
N VAL A 228 2.67 -7.64 12.92
CA VAL A 228 3.05 -8.48 11.78
C VAL A 228 2.69 -7.81 10.46
N ALA A 229 3.31 -8.28 9.39
CA ALA A 229 2.90 -7.94 8.02
C ALA A 229 2.68 -9.21 7.21
N ILE A 230 1.57 -9.30 6.47
CA ILE A 230 1.21 -10.47 5.67
C ILE A 230 0.77 -10.06 4.26
N GLY A 231 1.04 -10.88 3.26
CA GLY A 231 0.63 -10.62 1.87
C GLY A 231 1.20 -9.32 1.26
N VAL A 232 2.26 -8.76 1.85
CA VAL A 232 2.79 -7.46 1.43
C VAL A 232 3.67 -7.59 0.20
N GLY A 233 3.50 -6.64 -0.73
CA GLY A 233 4.35 -6.47 -1.90
C GLY A 233 5.19 -5.19 -1.78
N ALA A 234 6.50 -5.32 -1.96
CA ALA A 234 7.44 -4.21 -1.99
C ALA A 234 7.78 -3.80 -3.42
N GLN A 235 7.65 -2.52 -3.70
CA GLN A 235 7.86 -1.93 -5.01
C GLN A 235 8.63 -0.64 -4.84
N GLY A 236 9.82 -0.52 -5.43
CA GLY A 236 10.45 0.79 -5.55
C GLY A 236 10.63 1.54 -4.22
N ILE A 237 11.17 0.88 -3.18
CA ILE A 237 11.77 1.54 -2.03
C ILE A 237 13.16 2.01 -2.48
N MET A 238 13.27 3.21 -3.03
CA MET A 238 14.46 3.64 -3.76
C MET A 238 15.38 4.58 -2.98
N THR A 239 14.78 5.46 -2.18
CA THR A 239 15.41 6.59 -1.49
C THR A 239 16.03 6.17 -0.16
N GLN A 240 16.96 6.98 0.35
CA GLN A 240 17.63 6.66 1.62
C GLN A 240 16.68 6.76 2.81
N PHE A 241 15.79 7.75 2.85
CA PHE A 241 14.81 7.84 3.93
C PHE A 241 13.77 6.71 3.83
N GLY A 242 13.36 6.33 2.62
CA GLY A 242 12.46 5.19 2.45
C GLY A 242 13.08 3.90 2.99
N LYS A 243 14.34 3.61 2.63
CA LYS A 243 15.08 2.44 3.13
C LYS A 243 15.14 2.43 4.66
N GLU A 244 15.53 3.54 5.28
CA GLU A 244 15.67 3.63 6.74
C GLU A 244 14.31 3.52 7.45
N LEU A 245 13.30 4.25 6.98
CA LEU A 245 11.95 4.22 7.54
C LEU A 245 11.37 2.80 7.50
N PHE A 246 11.40 2.14 6.34
CA PHE A 246 10.91 0.76 6.22
C PHE A 246 11.75 -0.19 7.06
N LYS A 247 13.07 -0.05 7.10
CA LYS A 247 13.93 -0.91 7.93
C LYS A 247 13.54 -0.83 9.41
N GLN A 248 13.40 0.37 9.94
CA GLN A 248 13.07 0.58 11.35
C GLN A 248 11.66 0.11 11.69
N ALA A 249 10.68 0.45 10.85
CA ALA A 249 9.31 0.04 11.04
C ALA A 249 9.13 -1.49 10.93
N LEU A 250 9.69 -2.11 9.90
CA LEU A 250 9.59 -3.57 9.69
C LEU A 250 10.33 -4.38 10.75
N ASN A 251 11.41 -3.84 11.33
CA ASN A 251 12.08 -4.44 12.49
C ASN A 251 11.24 -4.40 13.78
N CYS A 252 10.05 -3.79 13.76
CA CYS A 252 9.09 -3.87 14.86
C CYS A 252 8.17 -5.11 14.75
N CYS A 253 8.16 -5.79 13.60
CA CYS A 253 7.32 -6.96 13.37
C CYS A 253 7.94 -8.24 13.95
N GLU A 254 7.07 -9.15 14.39
CA GLU A 254 7.40 -10.52 14.80
C GLU A 254 7.87 -11.35 13.59
N PHE A 255 7.20 -11.18 12.45
CA PHE A 255 7.59 -11.71 11.14
C PHE A 255 6.94 -10.90 10.02
N ILE A 256 7.44 -11.07 8.80
CA ILE A 256 6.93 -10.43 7.60
C ILE A 256 6.71 -11.50 6.53
N ALA A 257 5.48 -11.70 6.07
CA ALA A 257 5.19 -12.57 4.93
C ALA A 257 4.97 -11.72 3.67
N VAL A 258 5.87 -11.89 2.69
CA VAL A 258 5.80 -11.21 1.39
C VAL A 258 5.14 -12.09 0.35
N ARG A 259 4.44 -11.49 -0.61
CA ARG A 259 3.66 -12.25 -1.61
C ARG A 259 4.45 -12.73 -2.83
N ASP A 260 5.67 -12.22 -3.03
CA ASP A 260 6.47 -12.50 -4.22
C ASP A 260 7.99 -12.41 -3.97
N GLN A 261 8.77 -13.08 -4.83
CA GLN A 261 10.23 -13.16 -4.73
C GLN A 261 10.92 -11.79 -4.81
N VAL A 262 10.42 -10.88 -5.63
CA VAL A 262 10.99 -9.53 -5.79
C VAL A 262 10.88 -8.76 -4.46
N SER A 263 9.73 -8.86 -3.82
CA SER A 263 9.46 -8.25 -2.51
C SER A 263 10.38 -8.84 -1.44
N PHE A 264 10.58 -10.16 -1.44
CA PHE A 264 11.52 -10.85 -0.54
C PHE A 264 12.93 -10.27 -0.68
N GLU A 265 13.43 -10.17 -1.91
CA GLU A 265 14.77 -9.64 -2.20
C GLU A 265 14.90 -8.16 -1.83
N ILE A 266 13.87 -7.35 -2.09
CA ILE A 266 13.87 -5.94 -1.69
C ILE A 266 13.98 -5.83 -0.17
N LEU A 267 13.21 -6.59 0.60
CA LEU A 267 13.25 -6.50 2.06
C LEU A 267 14.56 -7.05 2.63
N LYS A 268 15.06 -8.18 2.12
CA LYS A 268 16.30 -8.80 2.60
C LYS A 268 17.57 -8.04 2.19
N ASN A 269 17.66 -7.60 0.94
CA ASN A 269 18.91 -7.06 0.40
C ASN A 269 18.93 -5.53 0.38
N ARG A 270 17.81 -4.89 0.04
CA ARG A 270 17.77 -3.42 -0.15
C ARG A 270 17.40 -2.68 1.13
N VAL A 271 16.34 -3.12 1.79
CA VAL A 271 15.92 -2.59 3.11
C VAL A 271 16.81 -3.17 4.21
N ALA A 272 17.26 -4.41 4.04
CA ALA A 272 18.07 -5.15 5.02
C ALA A 272 17.40 -5.19 6.41
N THR A 273 16.12 -5.58 6.42
CA THR A 273 15.40 -5.85 7.67
C THR A 273 16.00 -7.07 8.38
N LYS A 274 16.09 -6.98 9.72
CA LYS A 274 16.54 -8.07 10.59
C LYS A 274 15.40 -9.05 10.90
N THR A 275 14.15 -8.60 10.79
CA THR A 275 12.98 -9.46 11.00
C THR A 275 12.97 -10.58 9.97
N GLU A 276 12.47 -11.74 10.42
CA GLU A 276 12.26 -12.88 9.54
C GLU A 276 11.30 -12.49 8.41
N VAL A 277 11.74 -12.70 7.17
CA VAL A 277 10.90 -12.49 5.99
C VAL A 277 10.61 -13.87 5.44
N VAL A 278 9.34 -14.20 5.32
CA VAL A 278 8.82 -15.46 4.80
C VAL A 278 8.31 -15.19 3.39
N LEU A 279 8.79 -15.96 2.41
CA LEU A 279 8.21 -15.94 1.08
C LEU A 279 6.89 -16.72 1.10
N ASN A 280 5.80 -16.03 0.77
CA ASN A 280 4.46 -16.60 0.70
C ASN A 280 3.83 -16.25 -0.66
N ARG A 281 2.50 -16.19 -0.73
CA ARG A 281 1.70 -15.79 -1.89
C ARG A 281 0.77 -14.65 -1.53
N ASP A 282 0.13 -14.10 -2.55
CA ASP A 282 -0.92 -13.12 -2.34
C ASP A 282 -2.07 -13.77 -1.55
N VAL A 283 -2.53 -13.10 -0.49
CA VAL A 283 -3.57 -13.65 0.41
C VAL A 283 -4.87 -13.97 -0.32
N VAL A 284 -5.12 -13.33 -1.46
CA VAL A 284 -6.29 -13.57 -2.31
C VAL A 284 -6.33 -15.01 -2.85
N PHE A 285 -5.22 -15.76 -2.90
CA PHE A 285 -5.28 -17.19 -3.26
C PHE A 285 -6.08 -18.05 -2.26
N SER A 286 -6.33 -17.56 -1.05
CA SER A 286 -7.23 -18.20 -0.08
C SER A 286 -8.72 -17.93 -0.33
N PHE A 287 -9.05 -17.08 -1.30
CA PHE A 287 -10.43 -16.70 -1.58
C PHE A 287 -11.32 -17.87 -1.95
N VAL A 288 -12.48 -17.88 -1.31
CA VAL A 288 -13.65 -18.65 -1.72
C VAL A 288 -14.65 -17.64 -2.27
N GLY A 289 -15.02 -17.78 -3.54
CA GLY A 289 -16.00 -16.91 -4.18
C GLY A 289 -17.37 -17.05 -3.52
N GLU A 290 -18.10 -15.94 -3.44
CA GLU A 290 -19.50 -15.89 -3.00
C GLU A 290 -20.42 -15.81 -4.22
N GLU A 291 -21.66 -16.25 -4.07
CA GLU A 291 -22.67 -16.08 -5.13
C GLU A 291 -22.80 -14.60 -5.49
N SER A 292 -22.93 -14.33 -6.79
CA SER A 292 -23.12 -12.98 -7.32
C SER A 292 -24.55 -12.86 -7.84
N ASP A 293 -25.24 -11.81 -7.44
CA ASP A 293 -26.56 -11.45 -8.00
C ASP A 293 -26.46 -10.90 -9.43
N ILE A 294 -25.24 -10.64 -9.91
CA ILE A 294 -24.99 -10.14 -11.25
C ILE A 294 -24.93 -11.33 -12.20
N GLU A 295 -26.01 -11.56 -12.93
CA GLU A 295 -26.07 -12.52 -14.03
C GLU A 295 -25.77 -11.82 -15.36
N ILE A 296 -24.72 -12.27 -16.05
CA ILE A 296 -24.37 -11.76 -17.37
C ILE A 296 -25.24 -12.49 -18.40
N LYS A 297 -26.06 -11.72 -19.14
CA LYS A 297 -26.94 -12.28 -20.16
C LYS A 297 -26.16 -13.12 -21.17
N LYS A 298 -26.64 -14.35 -21.39
CA LYS A 298 -26.11 -15.25 -22.42
C LYS A 298 -26.25 -14.62 -23.81
N SER A 299 -25.28 -14.93 -24.66
CA SER A 299 -25.18 -14.49 -26.05
C SER A 299 -24.72 -15.68 -26.90
N ASP A 300 -24.92 -15.58 -28.22
CA ASP A 300 -24.41 -16.58 -29.17
C ASP A 300 -22.88 -16.54 -29.30
N LYS A 301 -22.27 -15.40 -28.93
CA LYS A 301 -20.81 -15.25 -28.88
C LYS A 301 -20.27 -15.61 -27.49
N PRO A 302 -19.06 -16.23 -27.40
CA PRO A 302 -18.41 -16.49 -26.12
C PRO A 302 -18.21 -15.20 -25.31
N LEU A 303 -18.36 -15.28 -23.99
CA LEU A 303 -18.21 -14.12 -23.11
C LEU A 303 -16.73 -13.82 -22.85
N LEU A 304 -16.31 -12.58 -23.13
CA LEU A 304 -14.97 -12.09 -22.79
C LEU A 304 -15.05 -10.98 -21.75
N LEU A 305 -14.37 -11.17 -20.61
CA LEU A 305 -14.15 -10.10 -19.64
C LEU A 305 -12.82 -9.40 -19.92
N PHE A 306 -12.91 -8.12 -20.26
CA PHE A 306 -11.77 -7.27 -20.58
C PHE A 306 -11.44 -6.37 -19.40
N SER A 307 -10.22 -6.50 -18.87
CA SER A 307 -9.77 -5.76 -17.68
C SER A 307 -8.32 -5.29 -17.81
N LEU A 308 -8.10 -4.32 -18.70
CA LEU A 308 -6.80 -3.71 -18.94
C LEU A 308 -6.68 -2.35 -18.23
N LEU A 309 -5.52 -2.12 -17.61
CA LEU A 309 -5.11 -0.82 -17.08
C LEU A 309 -5.22 0.28 -18.15
N ASP A 310 -5.70 1.47 -17.79
CA ASP A 310 -5.57 2.65 -18.64
C ASP A 310 -4.09 3.01 -18.84
N ALA A 311 -3.68 3.13 -20.11
CA ALA A 311 -2.33 3.51 -20.53
C ALA A 311 -1.85 4.82 -19.87
N SER A 312 -2.76 5.73 -19.52
CA SER A 312 -2.44 7.01 -18.85
C SER A 312 -1.68 6.85 -17.53
N HIS A 313 -1.81 5.69 -16.86
CA HIS A 313 -1.12 5.37 -15.61
C HIS A 313 0.27 4.74 -15.81
N MET A 314 0.70 4.55 -17.06
CA MET A 314 2.04 4.06 -17.38
C MET A 314 3.08 5.17 -17.29
N ARG A 315 4.27 4.84 -16.77
CA ARG A 315 5.35 5.82 -16.55
C ARG A 315 6.12 6.20 -17.81
N SER A 316 6.15 5.34 -18.83
CA SER A 316 6.93 5.56 -20.06
C SER A 316 5.99 5.98 -21.16
N GLU A 317 6.17 7.18 -21.72
CA GLU A 317 5.31 7.72 -22.80
C GLU A 317 5.36 6.87 -24.07
N ILE A 318 6.54 6.31 -24.43
CA ILE A 318 6.66 5.43 -25.60
C ILE A 318 5.86 4.14 -25.39
N VAL A 319 5.97 3.53 -24.20
CA VAL A 319 5.22 2.31 -23.86
C VAL A 319 3.72 2.61 -23.80
N LYS A 320 3.35 3.77 -23.27
CA LYS A 320 1.96 4.23 -23.16
C LYS A 320 1.30 4.38 -24.52
N GLU A 321 1.94 5.04 -25.48
CA GLU A 321 1.34 5.24 -26.81
C GLU A 321 1.19 3.92 -27.57
N GLY A 322 2.24 3.08 -27.58
CA GLY A 322 2.19 1.76 -28.20
C GLY A 322 1.11 0.88 -27.56
N TYR A 323 1.06 0.83 -26.23
CA TYR A 323 0.05 0.06 -25.50
C TYR A 323 -1.36 0.54 -25.82
N ARG A 324 -1.59 1.86 -25.84
CA ARG A 324 -2.89 2.43 -26.18
C ARG A 324 -3.31 2.07 -27.61
N SER A 325 -2.43 2.22 -28.61
CA SER A 325 -2.76 1.84 -30.00
C SER A 325 -3.19 0.38 -30.07
N SER A 326 -2.38 -0.51 -29.49
CA SER A 326 -2.67 -1.95 -29.46
C SER A 326 -3.96 -2.29 -28.73
N GLN A 327 -4.33 -1.56 -27.66
CA GLN A 327 -5.61 -1.74 -26.99
C GLN A 327 -6.78 -1.52 -27.96
N TYR A 328 -6.79 -0.43 -28.71
CA TYR A 328 -7.89 -0.10 -29.63
C TYR A 328 -7.95 -1.06 -30.82
N GLU A 329 -6.81 -1.39 -31.42
CA GLU A 329 -6.75 -2.38 -32.52
C GLU A 329 -7.26 -3.76 -32.07
N CYS A 330 -6.89 -4.19 -30.88
CA CYS A 330 -7.36 -5.46 -30.32
C CYS A 330 -8.86 -5.41 -29.98
N LEU A 331 -9.36 -4.30 -29.44
CA LEU A 331 -10.77 -4.17 -29.03
C LEU A 331 -11.74 -4.36 -30.20
N GLU A 332 -11.39 -3.86 -31.39
CA GLU A 332 -12.22 -4.03 -32.59
C GLU A 332 -12.43 -5.53 -32.91
N LEU A 333 -11.33 -6.29 -33.00
CA LEU A 333 -11.38 -7.74 -33.22
C LEU A 333 -12.12 -8.47 -32.09
N LEU A 334 -11.87 -8.09 -30.84
CA LEU A 334 -12.50 -8.75 -29.68
C LEU A 334 -14.01 -8.48 -29.65
N ASN A 335 -14.47 -7.29 -29.99
CA ASN A 335 -15.90 -6.95 -30.05
C ASN A 335 -16.61 -7.68 -31.21
N GLU A 336 -15.90 -7.94 -32.31
CA GLU A 336 -16.41 -8.78 -33.40
C GLU A 336 -16.56 -10.24 -32.97
N LYS A 337 -15.57 -10.81 -32.29
CA LYS A 337 -15.54 -12.25 -31.95
C LYS A 337 -16.28 -12.64 -30.67
N PHE A 338 -16.39 -11.74 -29.69
CA PHE A 338 -16.87 -12.05 -28.35
C PHE A 338 -18.09 -11.20 -27.96
N ASN A 339 -18.87 -11.70 -27.00
CA ASN A 339 -19.73 -10.86 -26.18
C ASN A 339 -18.82 -10.13 -25.18
N LEU A 340 -18.26 -9.01 -25.63
CA LEU A 340 -17.27 -8.26 -24.87
C LEU A 340 -17.93 -7.50 -23.71
N LYS A 341 -17.34 -7.58 -22.52
CA LYS A 341 -17.72 -6.79 -21.34
C LYS A 341 -16.46 -6.22 -20.68
N CYS A 342 -16.47 -4.93 -20.37
CA CYS A 342 -15.38 -4.30 -19.62
C CYS A 342 -15.59 -4.55 -18.12
N PHE A 343 -14.65 -5.19 -17.46
CA PHE A 343 -14.69 -5.39 -16.02
C PHE A 343 -13.79 -4.36 -15.31
N ALA A 344 -14.43 -3.34 -14.72
CA ALA A 344 -13.74 -2.23 -14.09
C ALA A 344 -13.30 -2.57 -12.66
N GLN A 345 -12.06 -3.05 -12.51
CA GLN A 345 -11.47 -3.36 -11.21
C GLN A 345 -11.02 -2.13 -10.42
N SER A 346 -10.84 -0.99 -11.08
CA SER A 346 -10.26 0.21 -10.48
C SER A 346 -10.95 1.46 -11.01
N GLU A 347 -11.24 2.40 -10.12
CA GLU A 347 -11.78 3.72 -10.49
C GLU A 347 -10.87 4.47 -11.47
N ASP A 348 -9.56 4.27 -11.34
CA ASP A 348 -8.53 4.83 -12.22
C ASP A 348 -8.71 4.41 -13.69
N ASP A 349 -9.34 3.26 -13.97
CA ASP A 349 -9.58 2.77 -15.34
C ASP A 349 -10.95 3.20 -15.91
N LEU A 350 -11.85 3.75 -15.08
CA LEU A 350 -13.21 4.09 -15.53
C LEU A 350 -13.22 5.05 -16.72
N PRO A 351 -12.43 6.14 -16.77
CA PRO A 351 -12.43 7.03 -17.93
C PRO A 351 -12.09 6.31 -19.25
N PHE A 352 -11.21 5.30 -19.19
CA PHE A 352 -10.86 4.49 -20.35
C PHE A 352 -12.01 3.56 -20.77
N TYR A 353 -12.65 2.87 -19.82
CA TYR A 353 -13.78 1.99 -20.13
C TYR A 353 -15.02 2.74 -20.61
N GLU A 354 -15.28 3.95 -20.08
CA GLU A 354 -16.36 4.82 -20.56
C GLU A 354 -16.15 5.19 -22.04
N LYS A 355 -14.90 5.48 -22.43
CA LYS A 355 -14.56 5.69 -23.85
C LYS A 355 -14.75 4.44 -24.70
N ILE A 356 -14.40 3.26 -24.19
CA ILE A 356 -14.66 1.98 -24.89
C ILE A 356 -16.17 1.75 -25.07
N ARG A 357 -16.98 2.07 -24.06
CA ARG A 357 -18.45 1.96 -24.16
C ARG A 357 -18.99 2.89 -25.25
N GLU A 358 -18.52 4.12 -25.33
CA GLU A 358 -18.92 5.09 -26.36
C GLU A 358 -18.50 4.64 -27.77
N ASP A 359 -17.25 4.18 -27.92
CA ASP A 359 -16.67 3.83 -29.23
C ASP A 359 -17.20 2.47 -29.75
N PHE A 360 -17.48 1.49 -28.87
CA PHE A 360 -17.77 0.10 -29.25
C PHE A 360 -19.13 -0.45 -28.77
N GLY A 361 -19.89 0.29 -27.95
CA GLY A 361 -21.18 -0.15 -27.42
C GLY A 361 -21.08 -1.27 -26.38
N VAL A 362 -19.95 -1.36 -25.67
CA VAL A 362 -19.65 -2.42 -24.70
C VAL A 362 -20.14 -2.08 -23.29
N ASP A 363 -20.79 -3.02 -22.62
CA ASP A 363 -21.22 -2.82 -21.22
C ASP A 363 -20.04 -2.83 -20.24
N ILE A 364 -20.14 -2.01 -19.20
CA ILE A 364 -19.17 -1.94 -18.10
C ILE A 364 -19.77 -2.63 -16.88
N ILE A 365 -19.09 -3.65 -16.38
CA ILE A 365 -19.42 -4.37 -15.16
C ILE A 365 -18.56 -3.84 -14.02
N ARG A 366 -19.20 -3.56 -12.89
CA ARG A 366 -18.56 -3.10 -11.65
C ARG A 366 -18.99 -4.02 -10.52
N VAL A 367 -18.05 -4.28 -9.61
CA VAL A 367 -18.32 -4.96 -8.35
C VAL A 367 -18.18 -3.93 -7.25
N ASP A 368 -19.15 -3.88 -6.35
CA ASP A 368 -19.04 -3.07 -5.15
C ASP A 368 -17.89 -3.61 -4.28
N TYR A 369 -17.15 -2.70 -3.67
CA TYR A 369 -16.01 -2.99 -2.81
C TYR A 369 -16.40 -3.89 -1.63
N GLU A 370 -17.62 -3.77 -1.10
CA GLU A 370 -18.14 -4.66 -0.05
C GLU A 370 -18.33 -6.12 -0.52
N HIS A 371 -18.37 -6.34 -1.83
CA HIS A 371 -18.69 -7.61 -2.47
C HIS A 371 -17.53 -8.11 -3.35
N ALA A 372 -16.27 -7.75 -3.07
CA ALA A 372 -15.12 -8.14 -3.90
C ALA A 372 -15.01 -9.67 -4.13
N ARG A 373 -15.57 -10.51 -3.23
CA ARG A 373 -15.69 -11.97 -3.41
C ARG A 373 -16.55 -12.39 -4.59
N THR A 374 -17.55 -11.59 -4.94
CA THR A 374 -18.44 -11.84 -6.09
C THR A 374 -17.68 -11.74 -7.42
N ALA A 375 -16.52 -11.04 -7.45
CA ALA A 375 -15.69 -10.94 -8.63
C ALA A 375 -15.26 -12.32 -9.14
N VAL A 376 -14.90 -13.25 -8.25
CA VAL A 376 -14.54 -14.62 -8.66
C VAL A 376 -15.73 -15.33 -9.33
N SER A 377 -16.94 -15.18 -8.78
CA SER A 377 -18.15 -15.79 -9.35
C SER A 377 -18.61 -15.13 -10.65
N LEU A 378 -18.36 -13.84 -10.83
CA LEU A 378 -18.53 -13.17 -12.12
C LEU A 378 -17.55 -13.71 -13.16
N TYR A 379 -16.29 -13.90 -12.78
CA TYR A 379 -15.28 -14.44 -13.67
C TYR A 379 -15.63 -15.86 -14.13
N LYS A 380 -16.23 -16.69 -13.26
CA LYS A 380 -16.72 -18.04 -13.62
C LYS A 380 -17.76 -18.06 -14.74
N GLN A 381 -18.46 -16.96 -14.98
CA GLN A 381 -19.43 -16.86 -16.08
C GLN A 381 -18.74 -16.67 -17.44
N ALA A 382 -17.48 -16.22 -17.45
CA ALA A 382 -16.74 -15.89 -18.66
C ALA A 382 -16.18 -17.12 -19.39
N ASP A 383 -16.06 -17.01 -20.71
CA ASP A 383 -15.36 -18.00 -21.52
C ASP A 383 -13.86 -17.71 -21.61
N LEU A 384 -13.50 -16.42 -21.61
CA LEU A 384 -12.13 -15.93 -21.68
C LEU A 384 -11.99 -14.65 -20.86
N VAL A 385 -10.86 -14.49 -20.18
CA VAL A 385 -10.50 -13.24 -19.49
C VAL A 385 -9.26 -12.65 -20.15
N MET A 386 -9.26 -11.36 -20.41
CA MET A 386 -8.06 -10.62 -20.83
C MET A 386 -7.75 -9.53 -19.80
N THR A 387 -6.57 -9.56 -19.19
CA THR A 387 -6.23 -8.68 -18.06
C THR A 387 -4.78 -8.23 -18.05
N SER A 388 -4.52 -7.00 -17.63
CA SER A 388 -3.17 -6.53 -17.21
C SER A 388 -3.09 -6.26 -15.70
N ARG A 389 -4.21 -6.40 -15.00
CA ARG A 389 -4.33 -6.27 -13.54
C ARG A 389 -3.98 -7.60 -12.85
N LEU A 390 -3.14 -7.53 -11.81
CA LEU A 390 -2.72 -8.71 -11.02
C LEU A 390 -3.91 -9.48 -10.44
N HIS A 391 -4.84 -8.78 -9.77
CA HIS A 391 -6.00 -9.45 -9.17
C HIS A 391 -6.99 -9.96 -10.21
N GLY A 392 -7.14 -9.29 -11.36
CA GLY A 392 -7.88 -9.84 -12.49
C GLY A 392 -7.34 -11.19 -12.94
N PHE A 393 -6.02 -11.34 -12.97
CA PHE A 393 -5.41 -12.63 -13.28
C PHE A 393 -5.67 -13.67 -12.18
N ILE A 394 -5.49 -13.30 -10.90
CA ILE A 394 -5.75 -14.21 -9.76
C ILE A 394 -7.22 -14.66 -9.74
N PHE A 395 -8.18 -13.76 -9.98
CA PHE A 395 -9.60 -14.09 -10.05
C PHE A 395 -9.91 -15.07 -11.19
N ALA A 396 -9.32 -14.90 -12.37
CA ALA A 396 -9.47 -15.85 -13.48
C ALA A 396 -8.89 -17.23 -13.14
N ALA A 397 -7.71 -17.26 -12.51
CA ALA A 397 -7.09 -18.50 -12.05
C ALA A 397 -7.98 -19.25 -11.04
N LEU A 398 -8.50 -18.54 -10.03
CA LEU A 398 -9.42 -19.09 -9.03
C LEU A 398 -10.77 -19.52 -9.63
N ALA A 399 -11.25 -18.81 -10.64
CA ALA A 399 -12.45 -19.15 -11.40
C ALA A 399 -12.25 -20.33 -12.35
N GLN A 400 -11.00 -20.76 -12.58
CA GLN A 400 -10.63 -21.81 -13.54
C GLN A 400 -11.10 -21.49 -14.96
N VAL A 401 -10.89 -20.24 -15.37
CA VAL A 401 -11.26 -19.71 -16.69
C VAL A 401 -9.99 -19.42 -17.51
N PRO A 402 -10.00 -19.69 -18.83
CA PRO A 402 -8.93 -19.28 -19.73
C PRO A 402 -8.54 -17.81 -19.56
N VAL A 403 -7.25 -17.52 -19.47
CA VAL A 403 -6.77 -16.16 -19.23
C VAL A 403 -5.64 -15.74 -20.17
N LEU A 404 -5.80 -14.56 -20.78
CA LEU A 404 -4.77 -13.83 -21.49
C LEU A 404 -4.26 -12.68 -20.61
N SER A 405 -2.95 -12.65 -20.40
CA SER A 405 -2.29 -11.70 -19.51
C SER A 405 -1.45 -10.71 -20.31
N VAL A 406 -1.87 -9.45 -20.38
CA VAL A 406 -1.05 -8.40 -20.99
C VAL A 406 -0.09 -7.85 -19.94
N SER A 407 1.15 -8.30 -19.98
CA SER A 407 2.12 -7.97 -18.92
C SER A 407 3.56 -8.06 -19.42
N PHE A 408 4.49 -7.49 -18.66
CA PHE A 408 5.91 -7.73 -18.93
C PHE A 408 6.21 -9.20 -18.74
N ASP A 409 6.79 -9.80 -19.77
CA ASP A 409 7.21 -11.18 -19.74
C ASP A 409 8.54 -11.34 -19.00
N SER A 410 8.52 -11.10 -17.70
CA SER A 410 9.73 -11.06 -16.86
C SER A 410 9.45 -11.56 -15.45
N PRO A 411 10.32 -12.43 -14.90
CA PRO A 411 10.16 -12.97 -13.56
C PRO A 411 10.34 -11.92 -12.46
N ARG A 412 10.79 -10.71 -12.81
CA ARG A 412 11.04 -9.59 -11.90
C ARG A 412 9.91 -8.57 -11.84
N THR A 413 8.79 -8.84 -12.51
CA THR A 413 7.62 -7.95 -12.50
C THR A 413 6.48 -8.58 -11.71
N LYS A 414 5.46 -7.80 -11.34
CA LYS A 414 4.35 -8.30 -10.50
C LYS A 414 3.65 -9.51 -11.12
N LEU A 415 3.06 -9.30 -12.30
CA LEU A 415 2.25 -10.30 -12.96
C LEU A 415 3.13 -11.34 -13.69
N GLY A 416 4.17 -10.89 -14.41
CA GLY A 416 5.12 -11.81 -15.04
C GLY A 416 5.88 -12.69 -14.03
N GLY A 417 6.21 -12.15 -12.86
CA GLY A 417 6.82 -12.90 -11.75
C GLY A 417 5.88 -13.91 -11.12
N LEU A 418 4.60 -13.57 -10.95
CA LEU A 418 3.59 -14.53 -10.51
C LEU A 418 3.49 -15.72 -11.47
N ILE A 419 3.34 -15.44 -12.77
CA ILE A 419 3.16 -16.47 -13.79
C ILE A 419 4.43 -17.32 -13.90
N ARG A 420 5.60 -16.71 -14.13
CA ARG A 420 6.84 -17.45 -14.39
C ARG A 420 7.32 -18.29 -13.21
N ASN A 421 7.16 -17.78 -11.99
CA ASN A 421 7.74 -18.43 -10.82
C ASN A 421 6.76 -19.41 -10.15
N TYR A 422 5.45 -19.20 -10.30
CA TYR A 422 4.46 -19.93 -9.50
C TYR A 422 3.31 -20.53 -10.29
N LEU A 423 2.96 -20.00 -11.47
CA LEU A 423 1.85 -20.48 -12.30
C LEU A 423 2.28 -20.68 -13.77
N PRO A 424 3.33 -21.48 -14.06
CA PRO A 424 3.91 -21.58 -15.39
C PRO A 424 2.98 -22.19 -16.44
N SER A 425 1.92 -22.91 -16.04
CA SER A 425 0.86 -23.33 -16.96
C SER A 425 0.24 -22.16 -17.75
N ALA A 426 0.22 -20.95 -17.18
CA ALA A 426 -0.34 -19.76 -17.81
C ALA A 426 0.61 -19.05 -18.80
N LEU A 427 1.84 -19.54 -19.01
CA LEU A 427 2.82 -18.91 -19.90
C LEU A 427 2.30 -18.77 -21.33
N LYS A 428 1.51 -19.75 -21.80
CA LYS A 428 0.90 -19.71 -23.15
C LYS A 428 -0.01 -18.50 -23.33
N GLY A 429 -0.66 -18.03 -22.26
CA GLY A 429 -1.58 -16.88 -22.26
C GLY A 429 -0.91 -15.52 -22.09
N ILE A 430 0.42 -15.43 -21.92
CA ILE A 430 1.09 -14.13 -21.84
C ILE A 430 1.09 -13.45 -23.21
N LEU A 431 0.62 -12.20 -23.22
CA LEU A 431 0.82 -11.20 -24.27
C LEU A 431 1.90 -10.23 -23.74
N PRO A 432 3.17 -10.38 -24.16
CA PRO A 432 4.25 -9.54 -23.66
C PRO A 432 3.97 -8.07 -23.94
N LEU A 433 4.08 -7.20 -22.94
CA LEU A 433 3.71 -5.79 -23.06
C LEU A 433 4.44 -5.07 -24.21
N ASN A 434 5.69 -5.43 -24.48
CA ASN A 434 6.50 -4.84 -25.54
C ASN A 434 6.10 -5.32 -26.95
N ASP A 435 5.46 -6.49 -27.04
CA ASP A 435 5.04 -7.12 -28.29
C ASP A 435 3.50 -7.20 -28.37
N TYR A 436 2.79 -6.47 -27.52
CA TYR A 436 1.34 -6.47 -27.50
C TYR A 436 0.82 -5.81 -28.77
N SER A 437 0.17 -6.60 -29.63
CA SER A 437 -0.32 -6.18 -30.94
C SER A 437 -1.51 -7.05 -31.37
N LEU A 438 -2.18 -6.65 -32.45
CA LEU A 438 -3.23 -7.46 -33.07
C LEU A 438 -2.72 -8.83 -33.54
N GLU A 439 -1.48 -8.92 -34.03
CA GLU A 439 -0.85 -10.16 -34.47
C GLU A 439 -0.67 -11.14 -33.31
N THR A 440 -0.05 -10.67 -32.22
CA THR A 440 0.20 -11.52 -31.04
C THR A 440 -1.10 -11.93 -30.37
N LEU A 441 -2.12 -11.05 -30.34
CA LEU A 441 -3.47 -11.44 -29.88
C LEU A 441 -4.06 -12.56 -30.75
N ASN A 442 -4.01 -12.44 -32.08
CA ASN A 442 -4.55 -13.46 -32.98
C ASN A 442 -3.90 -14.83 -32.77
N GLU A 443 -2.60 -14.88 -32.50
CA GLU A 443 -1.92 -16.13 -32.15
C GLU A 443 -2.49 -16.76 -30.87
N LYS A 444 -2.77 -15.97 -29.84
CA LYS A 444 -3.37 -16.47 -28.60
C LYS A 444 -4.81 -16.91 -28.78
N LEU A 445 -5.58 -16.20 -29.61
CA LEU A 445 -6.95 -16.59 -29.94
C LEU A 445 -6.99 -17.92 -30.70
N LYS A 446 -6.00 -18.22 -31.56
CA LYS A 446 -5.88 -19.56 -32.19
C LYS A 446 -5.66 -20.66 -31.15
N ILE A 447 -4.89 -20.41 -30.09
CA ILE A 447 -4.72 -21.36 -28.98
C ILE A 447 -6.07 -21.58 -28.28
N PHE A 448 -6.78 -20.49 -27.97
CA PHE A 448 -8.11 -20.56 -27.35
C PHE A 448 -9.12 -21.35 -28.20
N GLU A 449 -9.16 -21.09 -29.51
CA GLU A 449 -10.04 -21.76 -30.47
C GLU A 449 -9.68 -23.25 -30.65
N ALA A 450 -8.40 -23.60 -30.61
CA ALA A 450 -7.93 -24.98 -30.75
C ALA A 450 -8.13 -25.82 -29.47
N ASN A 451 -7.76 -25.26 -28.32
CA ASN A 451 -7.96 -25.88 -27.01
C ASN A 451 -7.93 -24.82 -25.90
N ARG A 452 -9.10 -24.40 -25.41
CA ARG A 452 -9.20 -23.38 -24.34
C ARG A 452 -8.49 -23.77 -23.04
N ASP A 453 -8.38 -25.07 -22.75
CA ASP A 453 -7.76 -25.58 -21.53
C ASP A 453 -6.26 -25.27 -21.45
N ASP A 454 -5.60 -25.05 -22.60
CA ASP A 454 -4.20 -24.63 -22.67
C ASP A 454 -3.94 -23.24 -22.07
N LEU A 455 -5.00 -22.48 -21.79
CA LEU A 455 -4.97 -21.14 -21.21
C LEU A 455 -5.53 -21.11 -19.78
N ILE A 456 -5.90 -22.26 -19.22
CA ILE A 456 -6.37 -22.39 -17.83
C ILE A 456 -5.17 -22.67 -16.93
N VAL A 457 -5.13 -22.00 -15.77
CA VAL A 457 -4.12 -22.24 -14.75
C VAL A 457 -4.29 -23.63 -14.14
N ASP A 458 -3.21 -24.40 -14.11
CA ASP A 458 -3.19 -25.75 -13.54
C ASP A 458 -3.64 -25.75 -12.07
N LYS A 459 -4.47 -26.74 -11.72
CA LYS A 459 -5.06 -26.85 -10.38
C LYS A 459 -4.02 -27.18 -9.31
N THR A 460 -2.97 -27.89 -9.65
CA THR A 460 -1.89 -28.23 -8.71
C THR A 460 -1.10 -26.97 -8.37
N GLU A 461 -0.69 -26.21 -9.38
CA GLU A 461 -0.01 -24.91 -9.20
C GLU A 461 -0.86 -23.92 -8.36
N LEU A 462 -2.17 -23.88 -8.62
CA LEU A 462 -3.10 -23.06 -7.86
C LEU A 462 -3.26 -23.53 -6.41
N ASN A 463 -3.36 -24.84 -6.19
CA ASN A 463 -3.45 -25.44 -4.86
C ASN A 463 -2.16 -25.21 -4.06
N ASP A 464 -0.99 -25.27 -4.69
CA ASP A 464 0.28 -24.93 -4.04
C ASP A 464 0.28 -23.47 -3.56
N CYS A 465 -0.21 -22.55 -4.41
CA CYS A 465 -0.34 -21.16 -4.00
C CYS A 465 -1.29 -21.00 -2.80
N LYS A 466 -2.43 -21.68 -2.82
CA LYS A 466 -3.41 -21.67 -1.72
C LYS A 466 -2.83 -22.27 -0.43
N ASN A 467 -2.13 -23.39 -0.52
CA ASN A 467 -1.53 -24.07 0.62
C ASN A 467 -0.48 -23.18 1.30
N LEU A 468 0.37 -22.49 0.53
CA LEU A 468 1.32 -21.53 1.10
C LEU A 468 0.61 -20.41 1.89
N VAL A 469 -0.51 -19.88 1.40
CA VAL A 469 -1.28 -18.86 2.16
C VAL A 469 -1.82 -19.46 3.45
N LEU A 470 -2.34 -20.69 3.41
CA LEU A 470 -2.87 -21.38 4.58
C LEU A 470 -1.78 -21.71 5.61
N ASP A 471 -0.53 -21.91 5.20
CA ASP A 471 0.61 -22.12 6.09
C ASP A 471 0.90 -20.92 6.99
N LEU A 472 0.42 -19.71 6.63
CA LEU A 472 0.48 -18.55 7.54
C LEU A 472 -0.19 -18.87 8.88
N LYS A 473 -1.24 -19.70 8.91
CA LYS A 473 -1.88 -20.12 10.17
C LYS A 473 -0.90 -20.80 11.11
N ASN A 474 0.00 -21.63 10.58
CA ASN A 474 1.01 -22.33 11.37
C ASN A 474 2.06 -21.35 11.90
N ILE A 475 2.51 -20.40 11.06
CA ILE A 475 3.45 -19.35 11.46
C ILE A 475 2.84 -18.46 12.56
N PHE A 476 1.56 -18.08 12.43
CA PHE A 476 0.85 -17.34 13.47
C PHE A 476 0.75 -18.14 14.77
N LYS A 477 0.41 -19.44 14.71
CA LYS A 477 0.35 -20.28 15.91
C LYS A 477 1.71 -20.43 16.60
N GLU A 478 2.79 -20.53 15.83
CA GLU A 478 4.15 -20.63 16.37
C GLU A 478 4.60 -19.30 17.00
N LYS A 479 4.45 -18.20 16.27
CA LYS A 479 5.00 -16.91 16.68
C LYS A 479 4.06 -16.12 17.59
N ILE A 480 2.75 -16.26 17.43
CA ILE A 480 1.71 -15.49 18.12
C ILE A 480 0.66 -16.44 18.71
N ALA A 481 1.11 -17.41 19.51
CA ALA A 481 0.23 -18.44 20.08
C ALA A 481 -0.88 -17.89 20.99
N ASN A 482 -0.60 -16.82 21.75
CA ASN A 482 -1.53 -16.23 22.72
C ASN A 482 -1.70 -14.73 22.42
N LEU A 483 -2.95 -14.33 22.15
CA LEU A 483 -3.37 -12.94 21.92
C LEU A 483 -3.90 -12.30 23.20
#